data_AF-A0A4P9W5V5-F1
#
_entry.id   AF-A0A4P9W5V5-F1
#
_cell.length_a   1.000
_cell.length_b   1.000
_cell.length_c   1.000
_cell.angle_alpha   90.00
_cell.angle_beta   90.00
_cell.angle_gamma   90.00
#
_symmetry.space_group_name_H-M   'P 1'
#
loop_
_entity.id
_entity.type
_entity.pdbx_description
1 polymer ?
#
loop_
_entity_poly.entity_id
_entity_poly.type
_entity_poly.pdbx_seq_one_letter_code
_entity_poly.pdbx_strand_id
1 'polypeptide(L)'
;MVAQTLTSAAGIISMLDEPQEDLKVYALQKLDGIVDQFWAEISDAVTKIEVLHEDEKFKYRELAALVASKVYYHLGEFDESLVFALGAAKLFDANAKTEYVETIIAKCIDKYIALRIEKHEKPNDAIQIDPRLEDVVQRMFARCYADAEYKQ
;
A
#
# COMPACT_ATOMS: atom_id res chain seq x y z
N MET A 1 30.30 -1.22 18.67
CA MET A 1 29.47 -2.14 17.89
C MET A 1 29.06 -1.39 16.64
N VAL A 2 29.61 -1.76 15.48
CA VAL A 2 29.33 -1.05 14.22
C VAL A 2 27.94 -1.49 13.77
N ALA A 3 26.97 -0.59 13.80
CA ALA A 3 25.69 -0.81 13.14
C ALA A 3 26.00 -1.07 11.67
N GLN A 4 25.70 -2.27 11.16
CA GLN A 4 25.77 -2.55 9.74
C GLN A 4 24.75 -1.63 9.06
N THR A 5 25.22 -0.46 8.61
CA THR A 5 24.49 0.37 7.66
C THR A 5 24.31 -0.49 6.44
N LEU A 6 23.09 -1.00 6.23
CA LEU A 6 22.73 -1.65 4.98
C LEU A 6 22.98 -0.59 3.90
N THR A 7 24.01 -0.75 3.08
CA THR A 7 24.40 0.27 2.09
C THR A 7 23.66 0.11 0.76
N SER A 8 22.88 -0.96 0.59
CA SER A 8 22.06 -1.21 -0.60
C SER A 8 20.96 -2.23 -0.33
N ALA A 9 19.80 -2.04 -0.98
CA ALA A 9 18.71 -3.01 -1.00
C ALA A 9 18.93 -4.17 -2.00
N ALA A 10 19.94 -4.09 -2.88
CA ALA A 10 20.16 -5.04 -3.98
C ALA A 10 20.28 -6.50 -3.52
N GLY A 11 20.92 -6.74 -2.37
CA GLY A 11 21.05 -8.10 -1.81
C GLY A 11 19.71 -8.70 -1.39
N ILE A 12 18.78 -7.87 -0.90
CA ILE A 12 17.43 -8.29 -0.50
C ILE A 12 16.54 -8.43 -1.74
N ILE A 13 16.68 -7.52 -2.71
CA ILE A 13 15.99 -7.60 -4.00
C ILE A 13 16.36 -8.91 -4.71
N SER A 14 17.64 -9.31 -4.69
CA SER A 14 18.08 -10.57 -5.29
C SER A 14 17.47 -11.81 -4.63
N MET A 15 17.04 -11.72 -3.36
CA MET A 15 16.32 -12.82 -2.69
C MET A 15 14.89 -12.98 -3.20
N LEU A 16 14.30 -11.96 -3.84
CA LEU A 16 12.98 -12.08 -4.49
C LEU A 16 13.04 -12.94 -5.75
N ASP A 17 14.19 -13.02 -6.43
CA ASP A 17 14.40 -13.89 -7.60
C ASP A 17 14.56 -15.37 -7.23
N GLU A 18 14.84 -15.67 -5.96
CA GLU A 18 15.05 -17.05 -5.52
C GLU A 18 13.75 -17.86 -5.62
N PRO A 19 13.81 -19.14 -6.00
CA PRO A 19 12.62 -19.98 -6.17
C PRO A 19 11.90 -20.31 -4.85
N GLN A 20 12.56 -20.12 -3.71
CA GLN A 20 12.03 -20.46 -2.38
C GLN A 20 11.07 -19.38 -1.87
N GLU A 21 9.83 -19.76 -1.58
CA GLU A 21 8.81 -18.85 -1.06
C GLU A 21 9.21 -18.22 0.29
N ASP A 22 9.85 -18.97 1.19
CA ASP A 22 10.32 -18.45 2.48
C ASP A 22 11.33 -17.31 2.34
N LEU A 23 12.23 -17.39 1.34
CA LEU A 23 13.20 -16.32 1.06
C LEU A 23 12.50 -15.07 0.54
N LYS A 24 11.50 -15.22 -0.31
CA LYS A 24 10.69 -14.09 -0.81
C LYS A 24 9.95 -13.40 0.32
N VAL A 25 9.36 -14.16 1.25
CA VAL A 25 8.67 -13.59 2.42
C VAL A 25 9.64 -12.83 3.31
N TYR A 26 10.81 -13.41 3.60
CA TYR A 26 11.84 -12.76 4.39
C TYR A 26 12.34 -11.47 3.70
N ALA A 27 12.54 -11.53 2.38
CA ALA A 27 12.94 -10.37 1.58
C ALA A 27 11.90 -9.26 1.66
N LEU A 28 10.62 -9.55 1.45
CA LEU A 28 9.55 -8.57 1.51
C LEU A 28 9.41 -7.94 2.91
N GLN A 29 9.53 -8.72 3.99
CA GLN A 29 9.53 -8.18 5.36
C GLN A 29 10.71 -7.24 5.62
N LYS A 30 11.89 -7.58 5.08
CA LYS A 30 13.06 -6.71 5.18
C LYS A 30 12.89 -5.45 4.35
N LEU A 31 12.35 -5.56 3.14
CA LEU A 31 12.05 -4.43 2.25
C LEU A 31 11.08 -3.44 2.90
N ASP A 32 10.01 -3.93 3.54
CA ASP A 32 9.04 -3.10 4.25
C ASP A 32 9.68 -2.19 5.32
N GLY A 33 10.71 -2.68 6.01
CA GLY A 33 11.41 -1.93 7.06
C GLY A 33 12.48 -0.95 6.55
N ILE A 34 12.90 -1.06 5.29
CA ILE A 34 13.94 -0.20 4.69
C ILE A 34 13.42 0.65 3.53
N VAL A 35 12.15 0.49 3.16
CA VAL A 35 11.55 1.14 1.98
C VAL A 35 11.67 2.66 2.03
N ASP A 36 11.52 3.27 3.21
CA ASP A 36 11.63 4.73 3.35
C ASP A 36 13.02 5.28 3.01
N GLN A 37 14.07 4.46 3.14
CA GLN A 37 15.45 4.85 2.87
C GLN A 37 15.91 4.44 1.46
N PHE A 38 15.45 3.29 0.98
CA PHE A 38 15.91 2.68 -0.28
C PHE A 38 14.83 2.61 -1.35
N TRP A 39 13.76 3.42 -1.25
CA TRP A 39 12.66 3.42 -2.22
C TRP A 39 13.14 3.53 -3.67
N ALA A 40 14.21 4.30 -3.94
CA ALA A 40 14.76 4.48 -5.28
C ALA A 40 15.40 3.20 -5.86
N GLU A 41 16.05 2.38 -5.03
CA GLU A 41 16.58 1.08 -5.47
C GLU A 41 15.44 0.06 -5.60
N ILE A 42 14.47 0.11 -4.68
CA ILE A 42 13.34 -0.84 -4.66
C ILE A 42 12.39 -0.55 -5.83
N SER A 43 12.24 0.70 -6.24
CA SER A 43 11.42 1.09 -7.40
C SER A 43 11.91 0.47 -8.69
N ASP A 44 13.22 0.26 -8.86
CA ASP A 44 13.77 -0.43 -10.04
C ASP A 44 13.30 -1.89 -10.10
N ALA A 45 13.02 -2.49 -8.94
CA ALA A 45 12.53 -3.85 -8.80
C ALA A 45 11.03 -3.95 -8.45
N VAL A 46 10.26 -2.85 -8.48
CA VAL A 46 8.85 -2.83 -8.07
C VAL A 46 8.03 -3.81 -8.90
N THR A 47 8.32 -3.93 -10.20
CA THR A 47 7.66 -4.87 -11.11
C THR A 47 7.77 -6.33 -10.65
N LYS A 48 8.87 -6.70 -9.98
CA LYS A 48 8.99 -8.05 -9.41
C LYS A 48 8.04 -8.24 -8.23
N ILE A 49 7.85 -7.20 -7.42
CA ILE A 49 6.94 -7.21 -6.28
C ILE A 49 5.48 -7.29 -6.78
N GLU A 50 5.17 -6.60 -7.88
CA GLU A 50 3.85 -6.69 -8.53
C GLU A 50 3.56 -8.12 -8.99
N VAL A 51 4.49 -8.75 -9.71
CA VAL A 51 4.35 -10.16 -10.14
C VAL A 51 4.13 -11.11 -8.96
N LEU A 52 4.80 -10.86 -7.82
CA LEU A 52 4.60 -11.63 -6.60
C LEU A 52 3.24 -11.38 -5.94
N HIS A 53 2.68 -10.17 -6.08
CA HIS A 53 1.34 -9.86 -5.62
C HIS A 53 0.26 -10.53 -6.48
N GLU A 54 0.48 -10.61 -7.79
CA GLU A 54 -0.42 -11.26 -8.75
C GLU A 54 -0.42 -12.78 -8.63
N ASP A 55 0.63 -13.38 -8.06
CA ASP A 55 0.69 -14.83 -7.84
C ASP A 55 -0.30 -15.28 -6.73
N GLU A 56 -1.42 -15.88 -7.15
CA GLU A 56 -2.45 -16.38 -6.23
C GLU A 56 -1.98 -17.53 -5.33
N LYS A 57 -0.88 -18.22 -5.68
CA LYS A 57 -0.32 -19.28 -4.84
C LYS A 57 0.46 -18.70 -3.67
N PHE A 58 0.93 -17.46 -3.79
CA PHE A 58 1.73 -16.82 -2.77
C PHE A 58 0.86 -16.32 -1.61
N LYS A 59 0.96 -17.01 -0.47
CA LYS A 59 0.16 -16.70 0.74
C LYS A 59 0.39 -15.29 1.29
N TYR A 60 1.55 -14.68 0.99
CA TYR A 60 1.95 -13.37 1.50
C TYR A 60 1.82 -12.25 0.45
N ARG A 61 0.96 -12.42 -0.56
CA ARG A 61 0.68 -11.41 -1.58
C ARG A 61 0.22 -10.07 -1.00
N GLU A 62 -0.45 -10.08 0.15
CA GLU A 62 -0.85 -8.85 0.85
C GLU A 62 0.38 -8.03 1.28
N LEU A 63 1.49 -8.70 1.63
CA LEU A 63 2.71 -8.07 2.10
C LEU A 63 3.48 -7.47 0.91
N ALA A 64 3.50 -8.18 -0.23
CA ALA A 64 4.02 -7.63 -1.49
C ALA A 64 3.27 -6.36 -1.90
N ALA A 65 1.93 -6.38 -1.84
CA ALA A 65 1.11 -5.19 -2.09
C ALA A 65 1.42 -4.03 -1.13
N LEU A 66 1.64 -4.29 0.16
CA LEU A 66 1.99 -3.24 1.11
C LEU A 66 3.33 -2.57 0.75
N VAL A 67 4.35 -3.38 0.43
CA VAL A 67 5.68 -2.87 0.04
C VAL A 67 5.57 -2.07 -1.26
N ALA A 68 4.90 -2.60 -2.28
CA ALA A 68 4.69 -1.91 -3.55
C ALA A 68 3.98 -0.56 -3.32
N SER A 69 2.93 -0.54 -2.51
CA SER A 69 2.21 0.68 -2.17
C SER A 69 3.11 1.75 -1.54
N LYS A 70 3.98 1.37 -0.59
CA LYS A 70 4.94 2.31 0.01
C LYS A 70 5.96 2.84 -1.01
N VAL A 71 6.42 2.00 -1.94
CA VAL A 71 7.33 2.44 -3.01
C VAL A 71 6.66 3.46 -3.91
N TYR A 72 5.44 3.19 -4.38
CA TYR A 72 4.66 4.13 -5.21
C TYR A 72 4.34 5.44 -4.49
N TYR A 73 4.11 5.38 -3.18
CA TYR A 73 3.96 6.58 -2.36
C TYR A 73 5.19 7.48 -2.43
N HIS A 74 6.40 6.90 -2.31
CA HIS A 74 7.65 7.65 -2.44
C HIS A 74 7.94 8.13 -3.86
N LEU A 75 7.46 7.41 -4.88
CA LEU A 75 7.51 7.84 -6.28
C LEU A 75 6.57 9.00 -6.60
N GLY A 76 5.60 9.28 -5.73
CA GLY A 76 4.55 10.28 -5.96
C GLY A 76 3.35 9.78 -6.77
N GLU A 77 3.35 8.50 -7.15
CA GLU A 77 2.26 7.83 -7.86
C GLU A 77 1.20 7.35 -6.84
N PHE A 78 0.45 8.30 -6.30
CA PHE A 78 -0.53 8.03 -5.25
C PHE A 78 -1.68 7.13 -5.70
N ASP A 79 -2.05 7.18 -6.97
CA ASP A 79 -3.12 6.34 -7.53
C ASP A 79 -2.74 4.86 -7.53
N GLU A 80 -1.53 4.52 -7.99
CA GLU A 80 -1.00 3.16 -7.94
C GLU A 80 -0.80 2.74 -6.47
N SER A 81 -0.23 3.62 -5.65
CA SER A 81 -0.06 3.37 -4.23
C SER A 81 -1.38 3.00 -3.55
N LEU A 82 -2.47 3.71 -3.85
CA LEU A 82 -3.79 3.40 -3.33
C LEU A 82 -4.29 2.02 -3.77
N VAL A 83 -4.16 1.68 -5.06
CA VAL A 83 -4.61 0.37 -5.58
C VAL A 83 -3.90 -0.77 -4.85
N PHE A 84 -2.59 -0.66 -4.66
CA PHE A 84 -1.81 -1.64 -3.92
C PHE A 84 -2.15 -1.65 -2.41
N ALA A 85 -2.39 -0.48 -1.79
CA ALA A 85 -2.82 -0.41 -0.39
C ALA A 85 -4.16 -1.14 -0.17
N LEU A 86 -5.10 -0.98 -1.10
CA LEU A 86 -6.38 -1.72 -1.10
C LEU A 86 -6.18 -3.22 -1.32
N GLY A 87 -5.16 -3.61 -2.10
CA GLY A 87 -4.74 -5.00 -2.29
C GLY A 87 -4.13 -5.65 -1.04
N ALA A 88 -3.50 -4.85 -0.18
CA ALA A 88 -2.90 -5.30 1.08
C ALA A 88 -3.94 -5.58 2.18
N ALA A 89 -5.18 -5.10 2.03
CA ALA A 89 -6.37 -5.37 2.85
C ALA A 89 -6.14 -5.45 4.37
N LYS A 90 -5.74 -6.60 4.90
CA LYS A 90 -5.54 -6.81 6.35
C LYS A 90 -4.21 -6.26 6.86
N LEU A 91 -3.20 -6.15 6.00
CA LEU A 91 -1.88 -5.62 6.37
C LEU A 91 -1.81 -4.10 6.30
N PHE A 92 -2.71 -3.47 5.55
CA PHE A 92 -2.86 -2.02 5.58
C PHE A 92 -3.60 -1.60 6.86
N ASP A 93 -2.85 -1.14 7.86
CA ASP A 93 -3.44 -0.60 9.08
C ASP A 93 -3.84 0.85 8.89
N ALA A 94 -5.11 1.07 8.53
CA ALA A 94 -5.70 2.40 8.40
C ALA A 94 -5.69 3.19 9.73
N ASN A 95 -5.53 2.53 10.88
CA ASN A 95 -5.44 3.22 12.18
C ASN A 95 -4.03 3.72 12.50
N ALA A 96 -3.02 3.30 11.75
CA ALA A 96 -1.66 3.77 11.97
C ALA A 96 -1.59 5.29 11.74
N LYS A 97 -1.00 6.01 12.69
CA LYS A 97 -0.74 7.46 12.61
C LYS A 97 0.60 7.70 11.92
N THR A 98 0.72 7.27 10.67
CA THR A 98 1.91 7.50 9.85
C THR A 98 1.57 8.41 8.68
N GLU A 99 2.52 9.24 8.25
CA GLU A 99 2.33 10.18 7.14
C GLU A 99 1.88 9.47 5.86
N TYR A 100 2.43 8.27 5.60
CA TYR A 100 2.00 7.41 4.50
C TYR A 100 0.50 7.06 4.60
N VAL A 101 0.05 6.53 5.74
CA VAL A 101 -1.34 6.10 5.91
C VAL A 101 -2.29 7.30 5.82
N GLU A 102 -1.96 8.41 6.47
CA GLU A 102 -2.77 9.64 6.42
C GLU A 102 -2.90 10.18 4.99
N THR A 103 -1.80 10.20 4.23
CA THR A 103 -1.81 10.67 2.83
C THR A 103 -2.60 9.73 1.92
N ILE A 104 -2.40 8.43 2.03
CA ILE A 104 -3.13 7.43 1.22
C ILE A 104 -4.62 7.46 1.54
N ILE A 105 -5.01 7.63 2.81
CA ILE A 105 -6.41 7.79 3.20
C ILE A 105 -6.99 9.08 2.63
N ALA A 106 -6.29 10.21 2.72
CA ALA A 106 -6.76 11.47 2.15
C ALA A 106 -7.04 11.32 0.64
N LYS A 107 -6.08 10.73 -0.10
CA LYS A 107 -6.22 10.43 -1.53
C LYS A 107 -7.36 9.45 -1.81
N CYS A 108 -7.54 8.44 -0.96
CA CYS A 108 -8.65 7.49 -1.03
C CYS A 108 -10.00 8.19 -0.93
N ILE A 109 -10.16 9.11 0.03
CA ILE A 109 -11.38 9.88 0.25
C ILE A 109 -11.64 10.81 -0.94
N ASP A 110 -10.63 11.54 -1.42
CA ASP A 110 -10.75 12.43 -2.58
C ASP A 110 -11.22 11.64 -3.82
N LYS A 111 -10.61 10.47 -4.06
CA LYS A 111 -10.99 9.58 -5.17
C LYS A 111 -12.40 9.02 -4.99
N TYR A 112 -12.79 8.63 -3.78
CA TYR A 112 -14.15 8.18 -3.47
C TYR A 112 -15.19 9.26 -3.78
N ILE A 113 -14.93 10.50 -3.37
CA ILE A 113 -15.83 11.63 -3.61
C ILE A 113 -15.93 11.90 -5.12
N ALA A 114 -14.81 11.92 -5.84
CA ALA A 114 -14.80 12.11 -7.28
C ALA A 114 -15.65 11.05 -8.01
N LEU A 115 -15.48 9.76 -7.64
CA LEU A 115 -16.27 8.66 -8.21
C LEU A 115 -17.76 8.77 -7.87
N ARG A 116 -18.10 9.19 -6.64
CA ARG A 116 -19.50 9.42 -6.22
C ARG A 116 -20.15 10.57 -6.99
N ILE A 117 -19.44 11.67 -7.19
CA ILE A 117 -19.92 12.82 -7.99
C ILE A 117 -20.13 12.37 -9.43
N GLU A 118 -19.15 11.70 -10.04
CA GLU A 118 -19.25 11.28 -11.43
C GLU A 118 -20.42 10.31 -11.64
N LYS A 119 -20.64 9.38 -10.69
CA LYS A 119 -21.79 8.47 -10.70
C LYS A 119 -23.13 9.20 -10.62
N HIS A 120 -23.17 10.31 -9.89
CA HIS A 120 -24.38 11.12 -9.77
C HIS A 120 -24.63 11.97 -11.02
N GLU A 121 -23.59 12.52 -11.66
CA GLU A 121 -23.70 13.32 -12.88
C GLU A 121 -23.98 12.48 -14.13
N LYS A 122 -23.44 11.27 -14.19
CA LYS A 122 -23.60 10.32 -15.30
C LYS A 122 -24.23 9.01 -14.80
N PRO A 123 -25.52 9.01 -14.41
CA PRO A 123 -26.19 7.81 -13.87
C PRO A 123 -26.32 6.66 -14.88
N ASN A 124 -26.08 6.94 -16.17
CA ASN A 124 -26.11 5.95 -17.25
C ASN A 124 -24.75 5.26 -17.48
N ASP A 125 -23.69 5.77 -16.84
CA ASP A 125 -22.36 5.18 -16.89
C ASP A 125 -22.23 4.19 -15.71
N ALA A 126 -21.72 2.98 -15.98
CA ALA A 126 -21.62 1.91 -14.99
C ALA A 126 -20.43 2.14 -14.06
N ILE A 127 -20.42 3.28 -13.35
CA ILE A 127 -19.34 3.64 -12.43
C ILE A 127 -19.42 2.73 -11.21
N GLN A 128 -18.53 1.75 -11.20
CA GLN A 128 -18.34 0.83 -10.09
C GLN A 128 -17.35 1.45 -9.12
N ILE A 129 -17.82 1.68 -7.89
CA ILE A 129 -16.96 2.08 -6.79
C ILE A 129 -16.40 0.81 -6.19
N ASP A 130 -15.08 0.69 -6.10
CA ASP A 130 -14.45 -0.46 -5.49
C ASP A 130 -14.90 -0.64 -4.04
N PRO A 131 -15.43 -1.82 -3.65
CA PRO A 131 -15.92 -2.06 -2.30
C PRO A 131 -14.78 -2.00 -1.26
N ARG A 132 -13.54 -2.26 -1.68
CA ARG A 132 -12.35 -2.12 -0.82
C ARG A 132 -12.08 -0.66 -0.48
N LEU A 133 -12.29 0.23 -1.45
CA LEU A 133 -12.11 1.67 -1.29
C LEU A 133 -13.17 2.22 -0.33
N GLU A 134 -14.42 1.78 -0.45
CA GLU A 134 -15.49 2.12 0.50
C GLU A 134 -15.21 1.60 1.91
N ASP A 135 -14.71 0.37 2.06
CA ASP A 135 -14.38 -0.22 3.36
C ASP A 135 -13.27 0.55 4.10
N VAL A 136 -12.21 0.97 3.41
CA VAL A 136 -11.14 1.80 4.02
C VAL A 136 -11.68 3.15 4.49
N VAL A 137 -12.48 3.82 3.66
CA VAL A 137 -13.11 5.10 4.01
C VAL A 137 -14.05 4.93 5.20
N GLN A 138 -14.84 3.86 5.23
CA GLN A 138 -15.77 3.56 6.32
C GLN A 138 -15.04 3.27 7.64
N ARG A 139 -13.93 2.52 7.60
CA ARG A 139 -13.07 2.30 8.79
C ARG A 139 -12.52 3.62 9.32
N MET A 140 -12.17 4.55 8.44
CA MET A 140 -11.74 5.89 8.83
C MET A 140 -12.84 6.77 9.41
N PHE A 141 -14.03 6.75 8.84
CA PHE A 141 -15.19 7.39 9.46
C PHE A 141 -15.49 6.79 10.84
N ALA A 142 -15.43 5.46 10.99
CA ALA A 142 -15.65 4.80 12.26
C ALA A 142 -14.59 5.20 13.31
N ARG A 143 -13.32 5.30 12.91
CA ARG A 143 -12.25 5.83 13.77
C ARG A 143 -12.51 7.29 14.15
N CYS A 144 -12.79 8.16 13.18
CA CYS A 144 -13.04 9.58 13.42
C CYS A 144 -14.25 9.79 14.35
N TYR A 145 -15.28 8.94 14.22
CA TYR A 145 -16.42 8.90 15.13
C TYR A 145 -16.04 8.42 16.55
N ALA A 146 -15.14 7.43 16.65
CA ALA A 146 -14.67 6.88 17.92
C ALA A 146 -13.65 7.78 18.65
N ASP A 147 -12.81 8.52 17.92
CA ASP A 147 -11.84 9.48 18.49
C ASP A 147 -12.54 10.70 19.11
N ALA A 148 -13.85 10.89 18.86
CA ALA A 148 -14.71 11.84 19.55
C ALA A 148 -14.05 13.22 19.72
N GLU A 149 -13.44 13.77 18.67
CA GLU A 149 -13.16 15.21 18.57
C GLU A 149 -14.49 15.97 18.42
N TYR A 150 -15.35 15.87 19.44
CA TYR A 150 -16.27 16.95 19.75
C TYR A 150 -15.38 18.13 20.07
N LYS A 151 -15.32 19.09 19.15
CA LYS A 151 -14.87 20.45 19.48
C LYS A 151 -15.63 20.88 20.74
N GLN A 152 -14.96 20.86 21.89
CA GLN A 152 -15.38 21.59 23.08
C GLN A 152 -15.08 23.08 22.89
#